data_AF-A0A2V9SQ34-F1
#
_entry.id   AF-A0A2V9SQ34-F1
#
_cell.length_a   1.000
_cell.length_b   1.000
_cell.length_c   1.000
_cell.angle_alpha   90.00
_cell.angle_beta   90.00
_cell.angle_gamma   90.00
#
_symmetry.space_group_name_H-M   'P 1'
#
loop_
_entity.id
_entity.type
_entity.pdbx_description
1 polymer ?
#
loop_
_entity_poly.entity_id
_entity_poly.type
_entity_poly.pdbx_seq_one_letter_code
_entity_poly.pdbx_strand_id
1 'polypeptide(L)'
;MATATLIRTDEELQKEVLAELKWDAQIQPNEIGVSVKDGVVTLTGWVDSYLKKWSAEDAAHKVAGVKAVANDIEIKLATERTDSDIAEAAVHALEWDAGVPSDRVKATVSKGWVTLKGEVEWQYQKQDA
;
A
#
# COMPACT_ATOMS: atom_id res chain seq x y z
N MET A 1 34.64 -22.14 12.68
CA MET A 1 33.80 -22.25 11.47
C MET A 1 33.32 -20.84 11.14
N ALA A 2 33.77 -20.27 10.02
CA ALA A 2 33.41 -18.92 9.63
C ALA A 2 31.99 -18.93 9.05
N THR A 3 31.05 -18.27 9.72
CA THR A 3 29.77 -17.91 9.12
C THR A 3 30.06 -16.88 8.04
N ALA A 4 30.12 -17.33 6.78
CA ALA A 4 30.10 -16.44 5.64
C ALA A 4 28.73 -15.76 5.63
N THR A 5 28.67 -14.52 6.14
CA THR A 5 27.60 -13.60 5.80
C THR A 5 27.62 -13.50 4.28
N LEU A 6 26.68 -14.18 3.61
CA LEU A 6 26.49 -14.06 2.17
C LEU A 6 26.27 -12.58 1.87
N ILE A 7 27.29 -11.91 1.38
CA ILE A 7 27.16 -10.56 0.82
C ILE A 7 26.36 -10.78 -0.47
N ARG A 8 25.03 -10.74 -0.35
CA ARG A 8 24.14 -10.76 -1.49
C ARG A 8 24.43 -9.53 -2.32
N THR A 9 24.63 -9.75 -3.61
CA THR A 9 24.77 -8.68 -4.58
C THR A 9 23.42 -8.00 -4.78
N ASP A 10 23.43 -6.72 -5.18
CA ASP A 10 22.20 -6.00 -5.51
C ASP A 10 21.40 -6.72 -6.61
N GLU A 11 22.07 -7.42 -7.52
CA GLU A 11 21.43 -8.18 -8.60
C GLU A 11 20.70 -9.43 -8.08
N GLU A 12 21.27 -10.12 -7.10
CA GLU A 12 20.59 -11.24 -6.41
C GLU A 12 19.41 -10.73 -5.60
N LEU A 13 19.58 -9.61 -4.89
CA LEU A 13 18.52 -8.99 -4.11
C LEU A 13 17.36 -8.54 -5.02
N GLN A 14 17.66 -7.97 -6.19
CA GLN A 14 16.68 -7.61 -7.20
C GLN A 14 15.89 -8.83 -7.69
N LYS A 15 16.56 -9.96 -7.95
CA LYS A 15 15.92 -11.20 -8.40
C LYS A 15 15.00 -11.77 -7.32
N GLU A 16 15.41 -11.72 -6.05
CA GLU A 16 14.58 -12.17 -4.93
C GLU A 16 13.34 -11.28 -4.76
N VAL A 17 13.49 -9.95 -4.81
CA VAL A 17 12.33 -9.03 -4.76
C VAL A 17 11.38 -9.28 -5.92
N LEU A 18 11.89 -9.47 -7.14
CA LEU A 18 11.05 -9.82 -8.29
C LEU A 18 10.36 -11.18 -8.13
N ALA A 19 10.97 -12.13 -7.43
CA ALA A 19 10.38 -13.44 -7.16
C ALA A 19 9.26 -13.33 -6.11
N GLU A 20 9.45 -12.55 -5.04
CA GLU A 20 8.42 -12.28 -4.03
C GLU A 20 7.23 -11.55 -4.64
N LEU A 21 7.46 -10.52 -5.46
CA LEU A 21 6.39 -9.81 -6.16
C LEU A 21 5.60 -10.71 -7.13
N LYS A 22 6.26 -11.70 -7.74
CA LYS A 22 5.59 -12.70 -8.60
C LYS A 22 4.73 -13.68 -7.81
N TRP A 23 5.08 -13.94 -6.56
CA TRP A 23 4.32 -14.81 -5.67
C TRP A 23 3.02 -14.15 -5.19
N ASP A 24 2.98 -12.82 -5.16
CA ASP A 24 1.78 -12.07 -4.85
C ASP A 24 0.81 -12.06 -6.04
N ALA A 25 -0.23 -12.88 -5.95
CA ALA A 25 -1.27 -13.01 -6.98
C ALA A 25 -2.03 -11.70 -7.27
N GLN A 26 -1.93 -10.69 -6.39
CA GLN A 26 -2.55 -9.39 -6.61
C GLN A 26 -1.71 -8.47 -7.51
N ILE A 27 -0.43 -8.78 -7.72
CA ILE A 27 0.52 -7.94 -8.44
C ILE A 27 0.81 -8.54 -9.82
N GLN A 28 0.57 -7.78 -10.89
CA GLN A 28 1.03 -8.19 -12.21
C GLN A 28 2.51 -7.84 -12.36
N PRO A 29 3.40 -8.82 -12.66
CA PRO A 29 4.85 -8.58 -12.72
C PRO A 29 5.29 -7.56 -13.77
N ASN A 30 4.42 -7.27 -14.74
CA ASN A 30 4.73 -6.44 -15.90
C ASN A 30 4.51 -4.94 -15.62
N GLU A 31 3.91 -4.60 -14.49
CA GLU A 31 3.51 -3.23 -14.16
C GLU A 31 4.48 -2.56 -13.18
N ILE A 32 5.32 -3.34 -12.48
CA ILE A 32 6.24 -2.86 -11.44
C ILE A 32 7.70 -3.14 -11.83
N GLY A 33 8.49 -2.08 -11.94
CA GLY A 33 9.94 -2.13 -12.08
C GLY A 33 10.62 -2.16 -10.71
N VAL A 34 11.63 -3.03 -10.57
CA VAL A 34 12.46 -3.13 -9.36
C VAL A 34 13.89 -2.78 -9.72
N SER A 35 14.48 -1.86 -8.97
CA SER A 35 15.91 -1.56 -9.03
C SER A 35 16.50 -1.62 -7.62
N VAL A 36 17.76 -2.02 -7.52
CA VAL A 36 18.44 -2.17 -6.22
C VAL A 36 19.79 -1.50 -6.29
N LYS A 37 20.13 -0.75 -5.25
CA LYS A 37 21.42 -0.09 -5.10
C LYS A 37 21.85 -0.08 -3.64
N ASP A 38 23.00 -0.68 -3.35
CA ASP A 38 23.60 -0.75 -2.01
C ASP A 38 22.64 -1.36 -0.95
N GLY A 39 21.75 -2.27 -1.36
CA GLY A 39 20.69 -2.85 -0.54
C GLY A 39 19.43 -1.98 -0.37
N VAL A 40 19.33 -0.85 -1.05
CA VAL A 40 18.10 -0.03 -1.15
C VAL A 40 17.33 -0.45 -2.38
N VAL A 41 16.08 -0.84 -2.20
CA VAL A 41 15.17 -1.26 -3.28
C VAL A 41 14.32 -0.08 -3.69
N THR A 42 14.25 0.24 -4.97
CA THR A 42 13.30 1.21 -5.53
C THR A 42 12.28 0.48 -6.39
N LEU A 43 11.01 0.61 -6.01
CA LEU A 43 9.85 0.11 -6.74
C LEU A 43 9.28 1.26 -7.58
N THR A 44 9.14 1.05 -8.88
CA THR A 44 8.59 2.03 -9.83
C THR A 44 7.50 1.37 -10.66
N GLY A 45 6.65 2.15 -11.32
CA GLY A 45 5.61 1.62 -12.20
C GLY A 45 4.22 2.11 -11.82
N TRP A 46 3.19 1.34 -12.16
CA TRP A 46 1.82 1.72 -11.88
C TRP A 46 0.97 0.54 -11.41
N VAL A 47 -0.05 0.79 -10.59
CA VAL A 47 -1.02 -0.21 -10.12
C VAL A 47 -2.43 0.38 -10.13
N ASP A 48 -3.46 -0.45 -10.15
CA ASP A 48 -4.87 -0.03 -10.16
C ASP A 48 -5.49 0.18 -8.76
N SER A 49 -4.75 -0.09 -7.68
CA SER A 49 -5.24 -0.04 -6.31
C SER A 49 -4.15 0.26 -5.29
N TYR A 50 -4.50 1.00 -4.24
CA TYR A 50 -3.62 1.26 -3.11
C TYR A 50 -3.20 -0.04 -2.40
N LEU A 51 -4.11 -1.01 -2.31
CA LEU A 51 -3.80 -2.30 -1.67
C LEU A 51 -2.65 -3.01 -2.39
N LYS A 52 -2.62 -2.95 -3.74
CA LYS A 52 -1.51 -3.51 -4.53
C LYS A 52 -0.20 -2.73 -4.31
N LYS A 53 -0.27 -1.39 -4.24
CA LYS A 53 0.89 -0.54 -3.92
C LYS A 53 1.50 -0.90 -2.57
N TRP A 54 0.65 -1.09 -1.56
CA TRP A 54 1.06 -1.48 -0.21
C TRP A 54 1.60 -2.91 -0.18
N SER A 55 0.93 -3.85 -0.86
CA SER A 55 1.40 -5.24 -0.93
C SER A 55 2.77 -5.35 -1.60
N ALA A 56 3.03 -4.54 -2.64
CA ALA A 56 4.33 -4.50 -3.30
C ALA A 56 5.45 -4.02 -2.36
N GLU A 57 5.15 -3.01 -1.54
CA GLU A 57 6.09 -2.49 -0.53
C GLU A 57 6.37 -3.53 0.56
N ASP A 58 5.33 -4.16 1.09
CA ASP A 58 5.44 -5.20 2.11
C ASP A 58 6.20 -6.44 1.58
N ALA A 59 5.92 -6.87 0.34
CA ALA A 59 6.65 -7.94 -0.32
C ALA A 59 8.14 -7.63 -0.46
N ALA A 60 8.50 -6.40 -0.86
CA ALA A 60 9.90 -5.99 -0.94
C ALA A 60 10.58 -5.98 0.44
N HIS A 61 9.87 -5.59 1.51
CA HIS A 61 10.40 -5.60 2.88
C HIS A 61 10.65 -6.99 3.44
N LYS A 62 9.93 -8.02 2.97
CA LYS A 62 10.11 -9.42 3.42
C LYS A 62 11.44 -10.03 2.94
N VAL A 63 12.07 -9.47 1.90
CA VAL A 63 13.31 -10.02 1.35
C VAL A 63 14.49 -9.74 2.28
N ALA A 64 15.16 -10.82 2.70
CA ALA A 64 16.32 -10.72 3.58
C ALA A 64 17.50 -10.01 2.87
N GLY A 65 17.98 -8.93 3.48
CA GLY A 65 19.07 -8.10 2.96
C GLY A 65 18.62 -6.75 2.40
N VAL A 66 17.32 -6.52 2.28
CA VAL A 66 16.76 -5.19 2.01
C VAL A 66 16.96 -4.28 3.22
N LYS A 67 17.61 -3.14 3.01
CA LYS A 67 17.86 -2.13 4.05
C LYS A 67 16.79 -1.06 4.08
N ALA A 68 16.26 -0.70 2.91
CA ALA A 68 15.21 0.29 2.74
C ALA A 68 14.47 0.04 1.42
N VAL A 69 13.20 0.47 1.38
CA VAL A 69 12.36 0.43 0.18
C VAL A 69 11.90 1.86 -0.13
N ALA A 70 12.14 2.31 -1.37
CA ALA A 70 11.56 3.51 -1.93
C ALA A 70 10.40 3.11 -2.85
N ASN A 71 9.18 3.49 -2.47
CA ASN A 71 7.96 3.13 -3.19
C ASN A 71 7.46 4.28 -4.07
N ASP A 72 7.95 4.33 -5.31
CA ASP A 72 7.58 5.31 -6.34
C ASP A 72 6.50 4.76 -7.29
N ILE A 73 5.70 3.80 -6.85
CA ILE A 73 4.58 3.25 -7.64
C ILE A 73 3.47 4.29 -7.72
N GLU A 74 2.99 4.58 -8.94
CA GLU A 74 1.83 5.42 -9.19
C GLU A 74 0.52 4.61 -9.18
N ILE A 75 -0.57 5.18 -8.67
CA ILE A 75 -1.87 4.52 -8.71
C ILE A 75 -2.65 5.07 -9.91
N LYS A 76 -2.97 4.20 -10.87
CA LYS A 76 -3.80 4.50 -12.04
C LYS A 76 -5.11 3.73 -11.95
N LEU A 77 -6.13 4.41 -11.41
CA LEU A 77 -7.48 3.86 -11.33
C LEU A 77 -8.05 3.67 -12.76
N ALA A 78 -8.69 2.53 -13.03
CA ALA A 78 -9.33 2.24 -14.32
C ALA A 78 -10.52 3.18 -14.63
N THR A 79 -11.02 3.88 -13.63
CA THR A 79 -12.01 4.95 -13.75
C THR A 79 -11.59 6.06 -12.80
N GLU A 80 -11.47 7.28 -13.33
CA GLU A 80 -11.33 8.47 -12.49
C GLU A 80 -12.62 8.60 -11.67
N ARG A 81 -12.55 8.17 -10.40
CA ARG A 81 -13.60 8.49 -9.44
C ARG A 81 -13.35 9.92 -9.00
N THR A 82 -14.37 10.77 -9.14
CA THR A 82 -14.27 12.12 -8.61
C THR A 82 -14.22 12.05 -7.08
N ASP A 83 -13.63 13.05 -6.44
CA ASP A 83 -13.66 13.15 -4.98
C ASP A 83 -15.11 13.14 -4.43
N SER A 84 -16.10 13.56 -5.24
CA SER A 84 -17.53 13.45 -4.93
C SER A 84 -18.01 12.00 -4.89
N ASP A 85 -17.65 11.18 -5.88
CA ASP A 85 -18.03 9.76 -5.94
C ASP A 85 -17.39 8.96 -4.80
N ILE A 86 -16.19 9.37 -4.36
CA ILE A 86 -15.49 8.77 -3.21
C ILE A 86 -16.15 9.21 -1.90
N ALA A 87 -16.54 10.48 -1.78
CA ALA A 87 -17.24 10.99 -0.60
C ALA A 87 -18.59 10.31 -0.39
N GLU A 88 -19.37 10.16 -1.47
CA GLU A 88 -20.67 9.46 -1.43
C GLU A 88 -20.51 7.99 -1.04
N ALA A 89 -19.52 7.29 -1.60
CA ALA A 89 -19.22 5.92 -1.22
C ALA A 89 -18.74 5.79 0.24
N ALA A 90 -17.94 6.74 0.74
CA ALA A 90 -17.49 6.75 2.12
C ALA A 90 -18.65 6.97 3.11
N VAL A 91 -19.59 7.87 2.78
CA VAL A 91 -20.81 8.09 3.58
C VAL A 91 -21.67 6.82 3.60
N HIS A 92 -21.93 6.21 2.44
CA HIS A 92 -22.70 4.98 2.39
C HIS A 92 -22.06 3.81 3.13
N ALA A 93 -20.72 3.70 3.11
CA ALA A 93 -20.00 2.69 3.88
C ALA A 93 -20.13 2.92 5.40
N LEU A 94 -20.03 4.19 5.83
CA LEU A 94 -20.21 4.57 7.24
C LEU A 94 -21.65 4.38 7.73
N GLU A 95 -22.65 4.54 6.86
CA GLU A 95 -24.06 4.28 7.18
C GLU A 95 -24.38 2.78 7.33
N TRP A 96 -23.66 1.92 6.58
CA TRP A 96 -23.87 0.47 6.61
C TRP A 96 -23.26 -0.19 7.85
N ASP A 97 -22.17 0.39 8.39
CA ASP A 97 -21.58 -0.09 9.63
C ASP A 97 -22.35 0.49 10.83
N ALA A 98 -23.30 -0.32 11.33
CA ALA A 98 -24.38 0.03 12.27
C ALA A 98 -23.95 0.55 13.67
N GLY A 99 -22.72 1.04 13.84
CA GLY A 99 -22.16 1.55 15.09
C GLY A 99 -21.72 3.02 15.07
N VAL A 100 -21.71 3.70 13.92
CA VAL A 100 -21.23 5.08 13.81
C VAL A 100 -22.38 6.02 13.43
N PRO A 101 -22.84 6.92 14.33
CA PRO A 101 -23.81 7.94 13.96
C PRO A 101 -23.24 8.82 12.84
N SER A 102 -23.89 8.86 11.68
CA SER A 102 -23.48 9.65 10.52
C SER A 102 -23.42 11.15 10.82
N ASP A 103 -24.10 11.59 11.87
CA ASP A 103 -24.07 12.94 12.43
C ASP A 103 -22.82 13.28 13.26
N ARG A 104 -22.00 12.28 13.64
CA ARG A 104 -20.77 12.48 14.44
C ARG A 104 -19.46 12.36 13.66
N VAL A 105 -19.46 11.73 12.49
CA VAL A 105 -18.24 11.54 11.67
C VAL A 105 -18.39 12.26 10.33
N LYS A 106 -17.52 13.24 10.10
CA LYS A 106 -17.42 14.00 8.86
C LYS A 106 -16.30 13.42 8.00
N ALA A 107 -16.64 12.94 6.81
CA ALA A 107 -15.65 12.58 5.79
C ALA A 107 -15.30 13.81 4.95
N THR A 108 -14.01 14.00 4.67
CA THR A 108 -13.52 14.97 3.68
C THR A 108 -12.63 14.23 2.70
N VAL A 109 -12.94 14.31 1.41
CA VAL A 109 -12.11 13.72 0.37
C VAL A 109 -11.36 14.82 -0.37
N SER A 110 -10.05 14.65 -0.54
CA SER A 110 -9.25 15.55 -1.36
C SER A 110 -8.16 14.78 -2.09
N LYS A 111 -8.15 14.85 -3.43
CA LYS A 111 -7.20 14.13 -4.28
C LYS A 111 -7.20 12.62 -3.98
N GLY A 112 -8.38 12.04 -3.78
CA GLY A 112 -8.54 10.64 -3.40
C GLY A 112 -8.21 10.30 -1.93
N TRP A 113 -7.81 11.26 -1.10
CA TRP A 113 -7.57 11.03 0.33
C TRP A 113 -8.84 11.24 1.14
N VAL A 114 -9.37 10.17 1.74
CA VAL A 114 -10.48 10.24 2.69
C VAL A 114 -9.94 10.55 4.07
N THR A 115 -10.34 11.68 4.63
CA THR A 115 -10.07 12.07 6.02
C THR A 115 -11.36 11.99 6.81
N LEU A 116 -11.43 11.12 7.80
CA LEU A 116 -12.55 11.06 8.74
C LEU A 116 -12.24 11.92 9.97
N LYS A 117 -13.16 12.82 10.32
CA LYS A 117 -13.09 13.67 11.52
C LYS A 117 -14.38 13.53 12.31
N GLY A 118 -14.30 13.13 13.56
CA GLY A 118 -15.46 13.00 14.43
C GLY A 118 -15.07 12.71 15.87
N GLU A 119 -16.06 12.78 16.76
CA GLU A 119 -15.92 12.37 18.15
C GLU A 119 -16.55 10.99 18.34
N VAL A 120 -15.70 10.01 18.64
CA VAL A 120 -16.11 8.68 19.10
C VAL A 120 -16.09 8.66 20.62
N GLU A 121 -17.12 8.09 21.26
CA GLU A 121 -17.20 8.06 22.74
C GLU A 121 -16.19 7.10 23.38
N TRP A 122 -15.65 6.13 22.64
CA TRP A 122 -14.76 5.10 23.19
C TRP A 122 -13.58 4.77 22.27
N GLN A 123 -12.39 4.61 22.87
CA GLN A 123 -11.11 4.35 22.20
C GLN A 123 -11.10 3.10 21.29
N TYR A 124 -11.96 2.11 21.52
CA TYR A 124 -12.06 0.89 20.71
C TYR A 124 -12.46 1.16 19.25
N GLN A 125 -13.28 2.18 18.99
CA GLN A 125 -13.76 2.53 17.65
C GLN A 125 -12.66 3.12 16.74
N LYS A 126 -11.51 3.49 17.32
CA LYS A 126 -10.33 3.98 16.57
C LYS A 126 -9.45 2.84 16.04
N GLN A 127 -9.59 1.61 16.55
CA GLN A 127 -8.72 0.49 16.17
C GLN A 127 -9.29 -0.37 15.02
N ASP A 128 -10.60 -0.32 14.76
CA ASP A 128 -11.26 -1.11 13.70
C ASP A 128 -11.55 -0.31 12.41
N ALA A 129 -11.17 0.99 12.33
CA ALA A 129 -11.44 1.89 11.21
C ALA A 129 -10.22 2.13 10.30
#